data_AF-A0A398AYB2-F1
#
_entry.id   AF-A0A398AYB2-F1
#
_cell.length_a   1.000
_cell.length_b   1.000
_cell.length_c   1.000
_cell.angle_alpha   90.00
_cell.angle_beta   90.00
_cell.angle_gamma   90.00
#
_symmetry.space_group_name_H-M   'P 1'
#
loop_
_entity.id
_entity.type
_entity.pdbx_description
1 polymer ?
#
loop_
_entity_poly.entity_id
_entity_poly.type
_entity_poly.pdbx_seq_one_letter_code
_entity_poly.pdbx_strand_id
1 'polypeptide(L)'
;PLGIPCIMDRLIQQCFRQVLEPIMEARFYKHSYGFRPLRSTHHAMARVQFLINQASLHYVVDIDIKGFFDNINHSLLIKQLWNIGVKDRMVLACISKMLKAEIDGEGRPTKGAPQGGLLSPLLSNIVLNDLDQWVANQWEFFPLNKPYKTREGERYAKKRTNLKEGYLVRYADDFKILCRDWKTAQKWFHAVRSYLKERLKLDISPEKSKIINLRKRESDFLGFTIRANTKGNKRVAHTGIKTSKSQKLKAEIKRYVQKIKTSPTAQNALLFNSFVLGIHNYFSRATHVNIEFSRLAYDVRTFIYNCLKSVGKYEHPLNPPPAYKKFYKSGYRTFKVANVYLFPIADIKTKNAMNFSQHISPYTVEGREHIHKQLRVDIQFQISLLMKSTIPTRSVEYMDNRISRYSMKMGQCEITGIFLQASDVHCHHYIPLHLGGDDSFNNLRIIHKDIHMAIHQTNQQAIKSRLMDFANDKSVINKLNKYREKCGLESIK
;
A
#
# COMPACT_ATOMS: atom_id res chain seq x y z
N PRO A 1 -23.30 -3.09 -4.44
CA PRO A 1 -23.10 -4.12 -5.48
C PRO A 1 -21.85 -3.73 -6.29
N LEU A 2 -21.01 -4.69 -6.70
CA LEU A 2 -19.82 -4.38 -7.51
C LEU A 2 -20.24 -4.31 -8.98
N GLY A 3 -20.10 -3.15 -9.61
CA GLY A 3 -20.28 -2.98 -11.06
C GLY A 3 -18.97 -3.28 -11.76
N ILE A 4 -18.77 -4.53 -12.18
CA ILE A 4 -17.54 -4.99 -12.83
C ILE A 4 -17.63 -4.72 -14.34
N PRO A 5 -16.83 -3.81 -14.91
CA PRO A 5 -16.88 -3.52 -16.34
C PRO A 5 -16.27 -4.66 -17.17
N CYS A 6 -16.65 -4.72 -18.45
CA CYS A 6 -16.03 -5.61 -19.43
C CYS A 6 -14.51 -5.36 -19.55
N ILE A 7 -13.77 -6.35 -20.07
CA ILE A 7 -12.30 -6.23 -20.24
C ILE A 7 -11.93 -5.01 -21.08
N MET A 8 -12.63 -4.79 -22.20
CA MET A 8 -12.39 -3.65 -23.08
C MET A 8 -12.65 -2.31 -22.38
N ASP A 9 -13.72 -2.19 -21.60
CA ASP A 9 -14.00 -0.98 -20.83
C ASP A 9 -12.93 -0.72 -19.77
N ARG A 10 -12.43 -1.78 -19.11
CA ARG A 10 -11.31 -1.66 -18.17
C ARG A 10 -10.05 -1.16 -18.86
N LEU A 11 -9.74 -1.65 -20.06
CA LEU A 11 -8.60 -1.18 -20.83
C LEU A 11 -8.73 0.31 -21.16
N ILE A 12 -9.89 0.72 -21.69
CA ILE A 12 -10.16 2.13 -22.03
C ILE A 12 -10.09 3.01 -20.77
N GLN A 13 -10.74 2.60 -19.67
CA GLN A 13 -10.67 3.34 -18.40
C GLN A 13 -9.24 3.48 -17.89
N GLN A 14 -8.41 2.45 -18.08
CA GLN A 14 -6.99 2.49 -17.69
C GLN A 14 -6.19 3.48 -18.55
N CYS A 15 -6.44 3.54 -19.87
CA CYS A 15 -5.83 4.55 -20.75
C CYS A 15 -6.19 5.97 -20.30
N PHE A 16 -7.47 6.24 -20.01
CA PHE A 16 -7.91 7.54 -19.51
C PHE A 16 -7.25 7.86 -18.16
N ARG A 17 -7.19 6.88 -17.24
CA ARG A 17 -6.56 7.07 -15.94
C ARG A 17 -5.09 7.45 -16.05
N GLN A 18 -4.32 6.78 -16.91
CA GLN A 18 -2.89 7.07 -17.09
C GLN A 18 -2.62 8.51 -17.53
N VAL A 19 -3.51 9.10 -18.34
CA VAL A 19 -3.39 10.49 -18.81
C VAL A 19 -3.91 11.49 -17.78
N LEU A 20 -5.03 11.19 -17.12
CA LEU A 20 -5.68 12.12 -16.19
C LEU A 20 -5.00 12.17 -14.82
N GLU A 21 -4.53 11.04 -14.30
CA GLU A 21 -3.96 10.92 -12.96
C GLU A 21 -2.78 11.90 -12.71
N PRO A 22 -1.81 12.08 -13.62
CA PRO A 22 -0.75 13.09 -13.46
C PRO A 22 -1.28 14.54 -13.35
N ILE A 23 -2.26 14.90 -14.18
CA ILE A 23 -2.83 16.25 -14.23
C ILE A 23 -3.57 16.55 -12.93
N MET A 24 -4.37 15.59 -12.46
CA MET A 24 -5.14 15.74 -11.23
C MET A 24 -4.25 15.71 -9.98
N GLU A 25 -3.24 14.84 -9.96
CA GLU A 25 -2.31 14.69 -8.84
C GLU A 25 -1.59 16.01 -8.51
N ALA A 26 -1.24 16.81 -9.52
CA ALA A 26 -0.63 18.13 -9.35
C ALA A 26 -1.56 19.15 -8.67
N ARG A 27 -2.88 18.94 -8.71
CA ARG A 27 -3.91 19.87 -8.19
C ARG A 27 -4.54 19.38 -6.89
N PHE A 28 -4.40 18.09 -6.57
CA PHE A 28 -5.00 17.50 -5.39
C PHE A 28 -4.41 18.03 -4.08
N TYR A 29 -5.28 18.22 -3.09
CA TYR A 29 -4.87 18.62 -1.75
C TYR A 29 -3.87 17.63 -1.13
N LYS A 30 -2.81 18.15 -0.50
CA LYS A 30 -1.64 17.36 -0.03
C LYS A 30 -1.97 16.32 1.04
N HIS A 31 -3.01 16.57 1.86
CA HIS A 31 -3.43 15.66 2.94
C HIS A 31 -4.69 14.84 2.59
N SER A 32 -4.93 14.65 1.29
CA SER A 32 -5.77 13.56 0.77
C SER A 32 -4.89 12.36 0.39
N TYR A 33 -5.18 11.18 0.93
CA TYR A 33 -4.31 9.99 0.81
C TYR A 33 -4.91 8.82 0.05
N GLY A 34 -6.24 8.67 0.04
CA GLY A 34 -6.90 7.49 -0.53
C GLY A 34 -6.77 7.42 -2.05
N PHE A 35 -6.55 6.21 -2.58
CA PHE A 35 -6.48 5.93 -4.02
C PHE A 35 -5.46 6.76 -4.81
N ARG A 36 -4.39 7.22 -4.16
CA ARG A 36 -3.33 8.02 -4.78
C ARG A 36 -2.01 7.27 -4.76
N PRO A 37 -1.15 7.45 -5.78
CA PRO A 37 0.15 6.80 -5.83
C PRO A 37 0.99 7.19 -4.61
N LEU A 38 1.79 6.23 -4.12
CA LEU A 38 2.75 6.40 -3.02
C LEU A 38 2.15 6.87 -1.69
N ARG A 39 0.81 6.85 -1.55
CA ARG A 39 0.10 7.23 -0.34
C ARG A 39 -0.59 6.01 0.26
N SER A 40 -0.51 5.88 1.58
CA SER A 40 -1.03 4.75 2.34
C SER A 40 -1.91 5.22 3.49
N THR A 41 -2.71 4.31 4.06
CA THR A 41 -3.48 4.55 5.29
C THR A 41 -2.58 4.98 6.45
N HIS A 42 -1.33 4.48 6.48
CA HIS A 42 -0.34 4.81 7.50
C HIS A 42 0.09 6.28 7.43
N HIS A 43 0.16 6.88 6.24
CA HIS A 43 0.49 8.31 6.10
C HIS A 43 -0.63 9.20 6.64
N ALA A 44 -1.89 8.85 6.38
CA ALA A 44 -3.04 9.53 6.96
C ALA A 44 -3.01 9.45 8.50
N MET A 45 -2.72 8.26 9.05
CA MET A 45 -2.56 8.07 10.49
C MET A 45 -1.40 8.90 11.07
N ALA A 46 -0.26 8.93 10.39
CA ALA A 46 0.90 9.74 10.81
C ALA A 46 0.54 11.23 10.90
N ARG A 47 -0.25 11.75 9.95
CA ARG A 47 -0.72 13.14 9.99
C ARG A 47 -1.65 13.40 11.16
N VAL A 48 -2.60 12.50 11.44
CA VAL A 48 -3.49 12.63 12.61
C VAL A 48 -2.69 12.62 13.91
N GLN A 49 -1.76 11.67 14.06
CA GLN A 49 -0.88 11.59 15.23
C GLN A 49 -0.05 12.86 15.40
N PHE A 50 0.52 13.41 14.32
CA PHE A 50 1.26 14.68 14.36
C PHE A 50 0.38 15.85 14.84
N LEU A 51 -0.85 15.95 14.33
CA LEU A 51 -1.78 17.02 14.69
C LEU A 51 -2.22 16.95 16.17
N ILE A 52 -2.35 15.74 16.72
CA ILE A 52 -2.62 15.55 18.15
C ILE A 52 -1.38 15.88 18.98
N ASN A 53 -0.23 15.29 18.64
CA ASN A 53 0.99 15.33 19.46
C ASN A 53 1.68 16.69 19.48
N GLN A 54 1.82 17.31 18.29
CA GLN A 54 2.60 18.55 18.12
C GLN A 54 1.67 19.76 18.06
N ALA A 55 0.54 19.62 17.37
CA ALA A 55 -0.39 20.73 17.20
C ALA A 55 -1.43 20.85 18.32
N SER A 56 -1.50 19.89 19.25
CA SER A 56 -2.39 19.87 20.41
C SER A 56 -3.88 20.00 20.05
N LEU A 57 -4.27 19.45 18.90
CA LEU A 57 -5.65 19.45 18.41
C LEU A 57 -6.36 18.19 18.90
N HIS A 58 -7.40 18.39 19.70
CA HIS A 58 -8.04 17.30 20.44
C HIS A 58 -9.53 17.14 20.13
N TYR A 59 -10.09 18.04 19.33
CA TYR A 59 -11.47 17.93 18.87
C TYR A 59 -11.45 17.47 17.42
N VAL A 60 -12.22 16.44 17.13
CA VAL A 60 -12.33 15.84 15.80
C VAL A 60 -13.76 15.99 15.33
N VAL A 61 -13.91 16.54 14.13
CA VAL A 61 -15.16 16.50 13.38
C VAL A 61 -15.11 15.26 12.50
N ASP A 62 -15.97 14.30 12.81
CA ASP A 62 -16.11 13.03 12.09
C ASP A 62 -17.35 13.13 11.19
N ILE A 63 -17.17 12.95 9.88
CA ILE A 63 -18.27 13.07 8.90
C ILE A 63 -18.23 11.85 7.99
N ASP A 64 -19.37 11.17 7.90
CA ASP A 64 -19.57 9.98 7.05
C ASP A 64 -20.56 10.35 5.94
N ILE A 65 -20.16 10.18 4.69
CA ILE A 65 -21.01 10.46 3.52
C ILE A 65 -21.87 9.24 3.22
N LYS A 66 -23.19 9.43 3.11
CA LYS A 66 -24.14 8.34 2.87
C LYS A 66 -24.02 7.85 1.43
N GLY A 67 -23.57 6.61 1.24
CA GLY A 67 -23.51 5.97 -0.08
C GLY A 67 -22.74 6.79 -1.09
N PHE A 68 -21.51 7.19 -0.75
CA PHE A 68 -20.74 8.19 -1.51
C PHE A 68 -20.65 7.86 -3.00
N PHE A 69 -20.21 6.65 -3.36
CA PHE A 69 -20.05 6.24 -4.75
C PHE A 69 -21.37 6.22 -5.52
N ASP A 70 -22.49 5.93 -4.86
CA ASP A 70 -23.80 5.79 -5.51
C ASP A 70 -24.50 7.15 -5.71
N ASN A 71 -24.02 8.20 -5.02
CA ASN A 71 -24.65 9.52 -5.00
C ASN A 71 -23.85 10.63 -5.73
N ILE A 72 -22.76 10.29 -6.42
CA ILE A 72 -21.97 11.27 -7.18
C ILE A 72 -22.81 11.91 -8.29
N ASN A 73 -22.94 13.23 -8.28
CA ASN A 73 -23.66 13.95 -9.33
C ASN A 73 -22.80 14.07 -10.60
N HIS A 74 -23.24 13.47 -11.71
CA HIS A 74 -22.50 13.45 -12.98
C HIS A 74 -22.26 14.86 -13.54
N SER A 75 -23.29 15.72 -13.56
CA SER A 75 -23.20 17.06 -14.12
C SER A 75 -22.21 17.94 -13.34
N LEU A 76 -22.17 17.78 -12.01
CA LEU A 76 -21.20 18.47 -11.17
C LEU A 76 -19.79 17.94 -11.42
N LEU A 77 -19.60 16.61 -11.45
CA LEU A 77 -18.30 16.00 -11.70
C LEU A 77 -17.68 16.45 -13.02
N ILE A 78 -18.47 16.53 -14.11
CA ILE A 78 -17.99 17.04 -15.40
C ILE A 78 -17.57 18.51 -15.30
N LYS A 79 -18.32 19.35 -14.56
CA LYS A 79 -17.93 20.74 -14.29
C LYS A 79 -16.63 20.83 -13.47
N GLN A 80 -16.44 19.95 -12.49
CA GLN A 80 -15.22 19.89 -11.68
C GLN A 80 -14.01 19.48 -12.53
N LEU A 81 -14.17 18.47 -13.39
CA LEU A 81 -13.16 18.06 -14.37
C LEU A 81 -12.77 19.20 -15.33
N TRP A 82 -13.75 19.98 -15.79
CA TRP A 82 -13.48 21.17 -16.58
C TRP A 82 -12.67 22.22 -15.79
N ASN A 83 -13.07 22.49 -14.55
CA ASN A 83 -12.44 23.53 -13.71
C ASN A 83 -11.01 23.18 -13.30
N ILE A 84 -10.71 21.90 -13.06
CA ILE A 84 -9.38 21.45 -12.64
C ILE A 84 -8.37 21.40 -13.80
N GLY A 85 -8.85 21.40 -15.06
CA GLY A 85 -7.99 21.57 -16.25
C GLY A 85 -8.30 20.67 -17.45
N VAL A 86 -9.29 19.76 -17.37
CA VAL A 86 -9.65 18.90 -18.50
C VAL A 86 -10.56 19.68 -19.46
N LYS A 87 -9.97 20.35 -20.45
CA LYS A 87 -10.69 21.21 -21.41
C LYS A 87 -11.13 20.50 -22.69
N ASP A 88 -10.70 19.26 -22.91
CA ASP A 88 -11.09 18.47 -24.07
C ASP A 88 -12.55 17.99 -23.94
N ARG A 89 -13.41 18.45 -24.85
CA ARG A 89 -14.84 18.12 -24.88
C ARG A 89 -15.08 16.64 -25.19
N MET A 90 -14.25 16.02 -26.02
CA MET A 90 -14.39 14.60 -26.38
C MET A 90 -14.06 13.70 -25.20
N VAL A 91 -12.99 14.03 -24.46
CA VAL A 91 -12.61 13.31 -23.24
C VAL A 91 -13.74 13.39 -22.21
N LEU A 92 -14.30 14.57 -21.98
CA LEU A 92 -15.43 14.75 -21.06
C LEU A 92 -16.69 14.00 -21.51
N ALA A 93 -16.98 13.99 -22.82
CA ALA A 93 -18.08 13.23 -23.37
C ALA A 93 -17.90 11.71 -23.16
N CYS A 94 -16.69 11.19 -23.37
CA CYS A 94 -16.36 9.79 -23.11
C CYS A 94 -16.51 9.42 -21.63
N ILE A 95 -15.98 10.24 -20.71
CA ILE A 95 -16.16 10.03 -19.26
C ILE A 95 -17.65 10.07 -18.90
N SER A 96 -18.42 11.01 -19.46
CA SER A 96 -19.86 11.08 -19.21
C SER A 96 -20.59 9.84 -19.72
N LYS A 97 -20.22 9.28 -20.88
CA LYS A 97 -20.76 8.03 -21.39
C LYS A 97 -20.43 6.85 -20.47
N MET A 98 -19.18 6.75 -20.00
CA MET A 98 -18.76 5.69 -19.07
C MET A 98 -19.54 5.73 -17.74
N LEU A 99 -19.84 6.93 -17.22
CA LEU A 99 -20.62 7.10 -15.99
C LEU A 99 -22.10 6.76 -16.14
N LYS A 100 -22.65 6.89 -17.35
CA LYS A 100 -24.06 6.61 -17.69
C LYS A 100 -24.24 5.24 -18.35
N ALA A 101 -23.18 4.44 -18.41
CA ALA A 101 -23.22 3.11 -18.96
C ALA A 101 -24.25 2.27 -18.19
N GLU A 102 -25.02 1.48 -18.94
CA GLU A 102 -26.08 0.66 -18.39
C GLU A 102 -25.51 -0.45 -17.51
N ILE A 103 -26.11 -0.63 -16.34
CA ILE A 103 -25.75 -1.66 -15.38
C ILE A 103 -26.80 -2.77 -15.51
N ASP A 104 -26.33 -3.99 -15.75
CA ASP A 104 -27.20 -5.16 -15.86
C ASP A 104 -28.06 -5.31 -14.59
N GLY A 105 -29.38 -5.39 -14.77
CA GLY A 105 -30.36 -5.45 -13.69
C GLY A 105 -30.69 -4.13 -12.95
N GLU A 106 -29.94 -3.04 -13.17
CA GLU A 106 -30.19 -1.73 -12.53
C GLU A 106 -30.50 -0.60 -13.55
N GLY A 107 -30.28 -0.85 -14.84
CA GLY A 107 -30.53 0.11 -15.91
C GLY A 107 -29.48 1.22 -15.99
N ARG A 108 -29.84 2.35 -16.61
CA ARG A 108 -28.90 3.49 -16.79
C ARG A 108 -28.85 4.36 -15.53
N PRO A 109 -27.69 4.51 -14.88
CA PRO A 109 -27.56 5.31 -13.68
C PRO A 109 -27.67 6.81 -13.99
N THR A 110 -28.46 7.52 -13.20
CA THR A 110 -28.59 8.99 -13.25
C THR A 110 -27.58 9.71 -12.34
N LYS A 111 -27.00 8.98 -11.39
CA LYS A 111 -25.99 9.41 -10.43
C LYS A 111 -25.11 8.23 -10.03
N GLY A 112 -23.97 8.54 -9.44
CA GLY A 112 -23.01 7.59 -8.93
C GLY A 112 -21.87 7.27 -9.90
N ALA A 113 -20.87 6.54 -9.40
CA ALA A 113 -19.77 6.00 -10.18
C ALA A 113 -19.69 4.49 -9.93
N PRO A 114 -19.50 3.66 -10.97
CA PRO A 114 -19.54 2.21 -10.83
C PRO A 114 -18.45 1.72 -9.87
N GLN A 115 -18.87 1.02 -8.82
CA GLN A 115 -17.98 0.41 -7.83
C GLN A 115 -17.27 -0.80 -8.45
N GLY A 116 -16.08 -0.57 -9.01
CA GLY A 116 -15.34 -1.58 -9.78
C GLY A 116 -14.68 -1.02 -11.03
N GLY A 117 -15.08 0.17 -11.47
CA GLY A 117 -14.38 0.92 -12.51
C GLY A 117 -12.99 1.37 -12.07
N LEU A 118 -11.99 1.24 -12.94
CA LEU A 118 -10.61 1.65 -12.68
C LEU A 118 -10.48 3.17 -12.56
N LEU A 119 -11.38 3.91 -13.22
CA LEU A 119 -11.41 5.37 -13.22
C LEU A 119 -12.22 5.94 -12.03
N SER A 120 -13.16 5.18 -11.47
CA SER A 120 -14.05 5.63 -10.39
C SER A 120 -13.31 6.20 -9.17
N PRO A 121 -12.23 5.56 -8.65
CA PRO A 121 -11.49 6.10 -7.51
C PRO A 121 -10.85 7.48 -7.78
N LEU A 122 -10.37 7.72 -9.00
CA LEU A 122 -9.82 9.00 -9.40
C LEU A 122 -10.92 10.07 -9.45
N LEU A 123 -12.05 9.75 -10.09
CA LEU A 123 -13.21 10.66 -10.18
C LEU A 123 -13.75 11.02 -8.80
N SER A 124 -13.88 10.04 -7.91
CA SER A 124 -14.24 10.25 -6.51
C SER A 124 -13.32 11.23 -5.79
N ASN A 125 -12.02 11.14 -6.02
CA ASN A 125 -11.06 12.07 -5.45
C ASN A 125 -11.23 13.50 -6.00
N ILE A 126 -11.60 13.65 -7.28
CA ILE A 126 -11.88 14.96 -7.89
C ILE A 126 -13.10 15.60 -7.24
N VAL A 127 -14.19 14.85 -7.03
CA VAL A 127 -15.40 15.37 -6.38
C VAL A 127 -15.10 15.96 -5.01
N LEU A 128 -14.33 15.24 -4.19
CA LEU A 128 -14.01 15.65 -2.82
C LEU A 128 -12.84 16.64 -2.74
N ASN A 129 -12.05 16.81 -3.81
CA ASN A 129 -10.94 17.76 -3.81
C ASN A 129 -11.42 19.21 -3.66
N ASP A 130 -12.60 19.55 -4.19
CA ASP A 130 -13.17 20.89 -4.02
C ASP A 130 -13.46 21.18 -2.54
N LEU A 131 -14.01 20.19 -1.81
CA LEU A 131 -14.17 20.28 -0.36
C LEU A 131 -12.82 20.41 0.33
N ASP A 132 -11.84 19.59 -0.06
CA ASP A 132 -10.51 19.60 0.55
C ASP A 132 -9.85 20.98 0.44
N GLN A 133 -9.83 21.54 -0.77
CA GLN A 133 -9.26 22.85 -1.05
C GLN A 133 -10.04 23.96 -0.36
N TRP A 134 -11.38 23.87 -0.33
CA TRP A 134 -12.21 24.84 0.40
C TRP A 134 -11.88 24.84 1.89
N VAL A 135 -11.80 23.68 2.55
CA VAL A 135 -11.42 23.59 3.97
C VAL A 135 -10.02 24.15 4.20
N ALA A 136 -9.05 23.77 3.35
CA ALA A 136 -7.67 24.24 3.47
C ALA A 136 -7.57 25.77 3.30
N ASN A 137 -8.32 26.36 2.38
CA ASN A 137 -8.33 27.81 2.12
C ASN A 137 -8.89 28.64 3.28
N GLN A 138 -9.75 28.08 4.14
CA GLN A 138 -10.23 28.80 5.32
C GLN A 138 -9.20 28.90 6.46
N TRP A 139 -8.13 28.10 6.42
CA TRP A 139 -7.15 28.05 7.51
C TRP A 139 -5.71 27.82 7.04
N GLU A 140 -5.41 26.65 6.49
CA GLU A 140 -4.04 26.23 6.16
C GLU A 140 -3.44 27.14 5.08
N PHE A 141 -4.18 27.43 4.02
CA PHE A 141 -3.76 28.29 2.92
C PHE A 141 -4.26 29.73 3.02
N PHE A 142 -4.94 30.09 4.12
CA PHE A 142 -5.42 31.46 4.29
C PHE A 142 -4.23 32.44 4.29
N PRO A 143 -4.19 33.42 3.38
CA PRO A 143 -3.08 34.36 3.31
C PRO A 143 -3.14 35.32 4.49
N LEU A 144 -2.01 35.53 5.17
CA LEU A 144 -1.87 36.61 6.14
C LEU A 144 -1.28 37.85 5.46
N ASN A 145 -1.67 39.04 5.91
CA ASN A 145 -1.16 40.31 5.39
C ASN A 145 0.37 40.47 5.56
N LYS A 146 0.98 39.75 6.52
CA LYS A 146 2.41 39.78 6.78
C LYS A 146 3.03 38.40 6.52
N PRO A 147 4.17 38.32 5.79
CA PRO A 147 4.91 37.07 5.67
C PRO A 147 5.65 36.76 6.97
N TYR A 148 5.70 35.49 7.35
CA TYR A 148 6.39 35.01 8.54
C TYR A 148 7.57 34.10 8.16
N LYS A 149 8.71 34.26 8.85
CA LYS A 149 9.93 33.45 8.60
C LYS A 149 9.74 31.98 8.98
N THR A 150 8.91 31.68 9.98
CA THR A 150 8.66 30.31 10.45
C THR A 150 7.18 29.97 10.36
N ARG A 151 6.89 28.69 10.04
CA ARG A 151 5.51 28.17 10.03
C ARG A 151 4.84 28.24 11.40
N GLU A 152 5.62 28.14 12.47
CA GLU A 152 5.11 28.26 13.83
C GLU A 152 4.65 29.68 14.14
N GLY A 153 5.43 30.69 13.73
CA GLY A 153 5.06 32.09 13.85
C GLY A 153 3.81 32.44 13.05
N GLU A 154 3.74 31.98 11.80
CA GLU A 154 2.55 32.13 10.95
C GLU A 154 1.31 31.52 11.60
N ARG A 155 1.44 30.28 12.09
CA ARG A 155 0.36 29.59 12.78
C ARG A 155 -0.08 30.39 14.00
N TYR A 156 0.85 30.82 14.85
CA TYR A 156 0.52 31.59 16.06
C TYR A 156 -0.20 32.90 15.73
N ALA A 157 0.18 33.59 14.64
CA ALA A 157 -0.54 34.75 14.15
C ALA A 157 -1.97 34.42 13.68
N LYS A 158 -2.16 33.36 12.87
CA LYS A 158 -3.49 32.87 12.48
C LYS A 158 -4.36 32.57 13.70
N LYS A 159 -3.78 32.00 14.76
CA LYS A 159 -4.48 31.69 16.02
C LYS A 159 -5.03 32.91 16.77
N ARG A 160 -4.48 34.11 16.54
CA ARG A 160 -4.95 35.38 17.13
C ARG A 160 -6.11 36.02 16.35
N THR A 161 -6.39 35.53 15.16
CA THR A 161 -7.51 35.99 14.34
C THR A 161 -8.79 35.20 14.64
N ASN A 162 -9.93 35.64 14.11
CA ASN A 162 -11.22 34.95 14.21
C ASN A 162 -11.39 33.77 13.21
N LEU A 163 -10.29 33.32 12.58
CA LEU A 163 -10.31 32.19 11.65
C LEU A 163 -10.61 30.87 12.35
N LYS A 164 -11.22 29.95 11.62
CA LYS A 164 -11.63 28.62 12.12
C LYS A 164 -10.44 27.66 12.00
N GLU A 165 -9.67 27.42 13.07
CA GLU A 165 -8.57 26.44 13.04
C GLU A 165 -9.09 25.02 12.76
N GLY A 166 -8.78 24.51 11.57
CA GLY A 166 -9.16 23.17 11.13
C GLY A 166 -8.11 22.59 10.19
N TYR A 167 -7.67 21.37 10.46
CA TYR A 167 -6.79 20.62 9.57
C TYR A 167 -7.50 19.36 9.08
N LEU A 168 -7.60 19.21 7.77
CA LEU A 168 -8.25 18.08 7.13
C LEU A 168 -7.27 16.92 6.92
N VAL A 169 -7.72 15.71 7.23
CA VAL A 169 -7.08 14.47 6.84
C VAL A 169 -8.12 13.60 6.17
N ARG A 170 -7.93 13.28 4.88
CA ARG A 170 -8.89 12.48 4.10
C ARG A 170 -8.26 11.22 3.54
N TYR A 171 -8.99 10.13 3.60
CA TYR A 171 -8.68 8.88 2.92
C TYR A 171 -9.94 8.37 2.22
N ALA A 172 -9.98 8.51 0.90
CA ALA A 172 -11.18 8.25 0.11
C ALA A 172 -12.36 9.13 0.56
N ASP A 173 -13.45 8.52 1.00
CA ASP A 173 -14.66 9.14 1.54
C ASP A 173 -14.59 9.40 3.05
N ASP A 174 -13.75 8.66 3.80
CA ASP A 174 -13.53 8.86 5.24
C ASP A 174 -12.56 10.04 5.46
N PHE A 175 -13.04 11.10 6.13
CA PHE A 175 -12.21 12.25 6.46
C PHE A 175 -12.49 12.79 7.86
N LYS A 176 -11.48 13.44 8.41
CA LYS A 176 -11.53 14.03 9.75
C LYS A 176 -10.97 15.44 9.74
N ILE A 177 -11.62 16.35 10.44
CA ILE A 177 -11.13 17.71 10.67
C ILE A 177 -10.72 17.87 12.13
N LEU A 178 -9.44 18.12 12.36
CA LEU A 178 -8.89 18.32 13.70
C LEU A 178 -8.89 19.81 14.06
N CYS A 179 -9.48 20.11 15.21
CA CYS A 179 -9.73 21.46 15.72
C CYS A 179 -9.17 21.63 17.14
N ARG A 180 -8.96 22.89 17.55
CA ARG A 180 -8.45 23.23 18.89
C ARG A 180 -9.51 23.09 19.98
N ASP A 181 -10.73 23.52 19.70
CA ASP A 181 -11.82 23.66 20.67
C ASP A 181 -13.17 23.21 20.10
N TRP A 182 -14.14 23.02 20.99
CA TRP A 182 -15.48 22.54 20.65
C TRP A 182 -16.26 23.52 19.77
N LYS A 183 -16.17 24.84 20.02
CA LYS A 183 -16.93 25.84 19.27
C LYS A 183 -16.46 25.88 17.82
N THR A 184 -15.15 25.81 17.59
CA THR A 184 -14.55 25.71 16.26
C THR A 184 -14.96 24.41 15.56
N ALA A 185 -14.95 23.29 16.28
CA ALA A 185 -15.42 22.01 15.73
C ALA A 185 -16.90 22.05 15.32
N GLN A 186 -17.76 22.70 16.10
CA GLN A 186 -19.17 22.89 15.76
C GLN A 186 -19.36 23.76 14.52
N LYS A 187 -18.61 24.87 14.42
CA LYS A 187 -18.59 25.72 13.21
C LYS A 187 -18.20 24.91 11.97
N TRP A 188 -17.17 24.06 12.09
CA TRP A 188 -16.72 23.19 11.00
C TRP A 188 -17.77 22.14 10.63
N PHE A 189 -18.39 21.49 11.60
CA PHE A 189 -19.43 20.49 11.36
C PHE A 189 -20.59 21.07 10.53
N HIS A 190 -21.14 22.22 10.96
CA HIS A 190 -22.23 22.87 10.22
C HIS A 190 -21.79 23.36 8.84
N ALA A 191 -20.58 23.94 8.73
CA ALA A 191 -20.09 24.47 7.47
C ALA A 191 -19.84 23.37 6.43
N VAL A 192 -19.20 22.26 6.83
CA VAL A 192 -18.95 21.11 5.94
C VAL A 192 -20.25 20.42 5.56
N ARG A 193 -21.18 20.23 6.50
CA ARG A 193 -22.51 19.68 6.21
C ARG A 193 -23.23 20.50 5.13
N SER A 194 -23.24 21.82 5.29
CA SER A 194 -23.90 22.72 4.33
C SER A 194 -23.18 22.69 2.98
N TYR A 195 -21.85 22.69 2.98
CA TYR A 195 -21.05 22.57 1.75
C TYR A 195 -21.34 21.26 0.99
N LEU A 196 -21.34 20.12 1.68
CA LEU A 196 -21.66 18.82 1.09
C LEU A 196 -23.05 18.80 0.46
N LYS A 197 -24.07 19.30 1.19
CA LYS A 197 -25.46 19.30 0.73
C LYS A 197 -25.70 20.29 -0.41
N GLU A 198 -25.22 21.53 -0.27
CA GLU A 198 -25.55 22.62 -1.19
C GLU A 198 -24.68 22.60 -2.45
N ARG A 199 -23.36 22.39 -2.29
CA ARG A 199 -22.37 22.46 -3.38
C ARG A 199 -22.15 21.10 -4.02
N LEU A 200 -21.90 20.06 -3.22
CA LEU A 200 -21.58 18.73 -3.74
C LEU A 200 -22.81 17.83 -3.98
N LYS A 201 -23.99 18.25 -3.48
CA LYS A 201 -25.25 17.47 -3.54
C LYS A 201 -25.11 16.07 -2.90
N LEU A 202 -24.32 15.99 -1.82
CA LEU A 202 -24.07 14.76 -1.06
C LEU A 202 -24.68 14.86 0.33
N ASP A 203 -25.38 13.82 0.75
CA ASP A 203 -25.95 13.72 2.09
C ASP A 203 -24.98 13.05 3.07
N ILE A 204 -25.00 13.53 4.31
CA ILE A 204 -24.23 12.91 5.41
C ILE A 204 -25.08 11.89 6.17
N SER A 205 -24.45 10.90 6.78
CA SER A 205 -25.11 10.01 7.73
C SER A 205 -25.14 10.67 9.12
N PRO A 206 -26.31 11.11 9.64
CA PRO A 206 -26.41 11.83 10.91
C PRO A 206 -26.03 10.95 12.11
N GLU A 207 -26.24 9.63 12.02
CA GLU A 207 -25.91 8.69 13.09
C GLU A 207 -24.41 8.46 13.25
N LYS A 208 -23.68 8.51 12.12
CA LYS A 208 -22.23 8.26 12.09
C LYS A 208 -21.41 9.55 12.21
N SER A 209 -21.96 10.68 11.76
CA SER A 209 -21.28 11.96 11.77
C SER A 209 -21.41 12.63 13.14
N LYS A 210 -20.28 12.92 13.80
CA LYS A 210 -20.27 13.44 15.17
C LYS A 210 -19.01 14.25 15.49
N ILE A 211 -19.10 15.11 16.49
CA ILE A 211 -17.95 15.82 17.06
C ILE A 211 -17.44 15.03 18.27
N ILE A 212 -16.14 14.72 18.29
CA ILE A 212 -15.51 13.88 19.31
C ILE A 212 -14.42 14.67 20.01
N ASN A 213 -14.45 14.68 21.34
CA ASN A 213 -13.33 15.14 22.15
C ASN A 213 -12.41 13.95 22.46
N LEU A 214 -11.25 13.91 21.80
CA LEU A 214 -10.25 12.84 21.92
C LEU A 214 -9.68 12.69 23.34
N ARG A 215 -9.84 13.70 24.21
CA ARG A 215 -9.42 13.61 25.61
C ARG A 215 -10.33 12.70 26.43
N LYS A 216 -11.61 12.59 26.04
CA LYS A 216 -12.65 11.87 26.78
C LYS A 216 -13.11 10.60 26.06
N ARG A 217 -13.21 10.63 24.73
CA ARG A 217 -13.75 9.54 23.89
C ARG A 217 -12.76 9.18 22.78
N GLU A 218 -12.94 7.99 22.23
CA GLU A 218 -12.14 7.48 21.12
C GLU A 218 -12.81 7.81 19.77
N SER A 219 -12.00 8.06 18.75
CA SER A 219 -12.45 8.23 17.37
C SER A 219 -11.90 7.09 16.51
N ASP A 220 -12.73 6.52 15.64
CA ASP A 220 -12.31 5.46 14.73
C ASP A 220 -11.83 6.07 13.41
N PHE A 221 -10.70 5.59 12.88
CA PHE A 221 -10.20 5.97 11.55
C PHE A 221 -9.45 4.81 10.90
N LEU A 222 -9.82 4.41 9.68
CA LEU A 222 -9.08 3.40 8.89
C LEU A 222 -8.82 2.07 9.61
N GLY A 223 -9.73 1.67 10.53
CA GLY A 223 -9.62 0.46 11.34
C GLY A 223 -8.83 0.61 12.64
N PHE A 224 -8.33 1.81 12.93
CA PHE A 224 -7.67 2.16 14.18
C PHE A 224 -8.61 2.95 15.09
N THR A 225 -8.43 2.83 16.40
CA THR A 225 -9.00 3.76 17.39
C THR A 225 -7.96 4.83 17.71
N ILE A 226 -8.40 6.05 17.99
CA ILE A 226 -7.54 7.21 18.29
C ILE A 226 -8.06 7.90 19.55
N ARG A 227 -7.17 8.13 20.51
CA ARG A 227 -7.43 8.85 21.76
C ARG A 227 -6.25 9.75 22.13
N ALA A 228 -6.50 10.85 22.83
CA ALA A 228 -5.45 11.75 23.31
C ALA A 228 -5.23 11.57 24.82
N ASN A 229 -4.19 10.82 25.19
CA ASN A 229 -3.85 10.53 26.58
C ASN A 229 -2.70 11.40 27.07
N THR A 230 -2.63 11.63 28.37
CA THR A 230 -1.56 12.37 29.02
C THR A 230 -0.27 11.54 29.07
N LYS A 231 0.85 12.14 28.68
CA LYS A 231 2.21 11.59 28.81
C LYS A 231 3.13 12.70 29.32
N GLY A 232 3.35 12.72 30.63
CA GLY A 232 3.98 13.86 31.32
C GLY A 232 3.17 15.15 31.10
N ASN A 233 3.85 16.23 30.73
CA ASN A 233 3.24 17.55 30.52
C ASN A 233 2.52 17.71 29.17
N LYS A 234 2.53 16.69 28.30
CA LYS A 234 1.92 16.75 26.96
C LYS A 234 0.83 15.69 26.82
N ARG A 235 -0.04 15.87 25.82
CA ARG A 235 -0.98 14.83 25.37
C ARG A 235 -0.49 14.22 24.07
N VAL A 236 -0.61 12.90 23.97
CA VAL A 236 -0.16 12.12 22.81
C VAL A 236 -1.26 11.20 22.32
N ALA A 237 -1.23 10.92 21.02
CA ALA A 237 -2.13 10.03 20.32
C ALA A 237 -1.86 8.58 20.72
N HIS A 238 -2.79 8.00 21.47
CA HIS A 238 -2.90 6.58 21.71
C HIS A 238 -3.72 6.00 20.57
N THR A 239 -3.14 5.02 19.86
CA THR A 239 -3.79 4.37 18.73
C THR A 239 -3.85 2.87 18.95
N GLY A 240 -5.04 2.32 18.72
CA GLY A 240 -5.39 0.92 18.90
C GLY A 240 -6.11 0.36 17.68
N ILE A 241 -6.78 -0.78 17.82
CA ILE A 241 -7.54 -1.47 16.78
C ILE A 241 -9.02 -1.33 17.08
N LYS A 242 -9.79 -0.97 16.07
CA LYS A 242 -11.26 -0.90 16.19
C LYS A 242 -11.83 -2.25 16.62
N THR A 243 -12.72 -2.25 17.62
CA THR A 243 -13.33 -3.47 18.20
C THR A 243 -13.95 -4.38 17.14
N SER A 244 -14.74 -3.83 16.22
CA SER A 244 -15.34 -4.59 15.12
C SER A 244 -14.31 -5.25 14.18
N LYS A 245 -13.13 -4.65 14.01
CA LYS A 245 -12.03 -5.25 13.24
C LYS A 245 -11.35 -6.35 14.04
N SER A 246 -11.10 -6.13 15.34
CA SER A 246 -10.55 -7.15 16.23
C SER A 246 -11.42 -8.42 16.28
N GLN A 247 -12.75 -8.28 16.36
CA GLN A 247 -13.68 -9.40 16.28
C GLN A 247 -13.60 -10.16 14.95
N LYS A 248 -13.51 -9.43 13.81
CA LYS A 248 -13.32 -10.05 12.49
C LYS A 248 -11.99 -10.79 12.39
N LEU A 249 -10.91 -10.22 12.93
CA LEU A 249 -9.60 -10.89 13.00
C LEU A 249 -9.69 -12.18 13.81
N LYS A 250 -10.36 -12.15 14.97
CA LYS A 250 -10.59 -13.33 15.80
C LYS A 250 -11.33 -14.44 15.04
N ALA A 251 -12.36 -14.08 14.28
CA ALA A 251 -13.11 -15.03 13.46
C ALA A 251 -12.25 -15.65 12.34
N GLU A 252 -11.47 -14.82 11.61
CA GLU A 252 -10.58 -15.30 10.56
C GLU A 252 -9.45 -16.20 11.11
N ILE A 253 -8.85 -15.84 12.24
CA ILE A 253 -7.86 -16.69 12.94
C ILE A 253 -8.44 -18.07 13.20
N LYS A 254 -9.64 -18.13 13.79
CA LYS A 254 -10.32 -19.40 14.07
C LYS A 254 -10.58 -20.19 12.78
N ARG A 255 -10.99 -19.52 11.70
CA ARG A 255 -11.23 -20.15 10.39
C ARG A 255 -9.97 -20.79 9.81
N TYR A 256 -8.84 -20.07 9.80
CA TYR A 256 -7.56 -20.64 9.32
C TYR A 256 -7.09 -21.82 10.18
N VAL A 257 -7.24 -21.72 11.49
CA VAL A 257 -6.86 -22.79 12.43
C VAL A 257 -7.74 -24.03 12.22
N GLN A 258 -9.04 -23.86 11.97
CA GLN A 258 -9.93 -24.96 11.60
C GLN A 258 -9.51 -25.63 10.30
N LYS A 259 -9.14 -24.85 9.27
CA LYS A 259 -8.62 -25.40 8.01
C LYS A 259 -7.36 -26.23 8.22
N ILE A 260 -6.44 -25.77 9.08
CA ILE A 260 -5.24 -26.54 9.45
C ILE A 260 -5.61 -27.83 10.18
N LYS A 261 -6.61 -27.79 11.09
CA LYS A 261 -7.09 -28.99 11.78
C LYS A 261 -7.65 -30.03 10.80
N THR A 262 -8.48 -29.60 9.85
CA THR A 262 -9.10 -30.49 8.85
C THR A 262 -8.08 -31.03 7.85
N SER A 263 -7.11 -30.21 7.45
CA SER A 263 -6.07 -30.56 6.48
C SER A 263 -4.72 -29.99 6.94
N PRO A 264 -3.93 -30.78 7.71
CA PRO A 264 -2.68 -30.32 8.31
C PRO A 264 -1.53 -30.31 7.30
N THR A 265 -1.65 -29.47 6.28
CA THR A 265 -0.65 -29.31 5.21
C THR A 265 0.25 -28.10 5.45
N ALA A 266 1.46 -28.13 4.89
CA ALA A 266 2.38 -27.00 4.92
C ALA A 266 1.77 -25.75 4.24
N GLN A 267 0.99 -25.93 3.18
CA GLN A 267 0.30 -24.84 2.49
C GLN A 267 -0.68 -24.11 3.42
N ASN A 268 -1.50 -24.83 4.18
CA ASN A 268 -2.43 -24.21 5.13
C ASN A 268 -1.72 -23.48 6.27
N ALA A 269 -0.60 -24.03 6.76
CA ALA A 269 0.26 -23.36 7.73
C ALA A 269 0.87 -22.06 7.16
N LEU A 270 1.33 -22.08 5.90
CA LEU A 270 1.87 -20.91 5.20
C LEU A 270 0.79 -19.84 4.93
N LEU A 271 -0.45 -20.25 4.59
CA LEU A 271 -1.58 -19.33 4.44
C LEU A 271 -1.90 -18.61 5.76
N PHE A 272 -1.90 -19.34 6.88
CA PHE A 272 -2.03 -18.72 8.20
C PHE A 272 -0.88 -17.74 8.48
N ASN A 273 0.36 -18.12 8.19
CA ASN A 273 1.52 -17.24 8.37
C ASN A 273 1.44 -15.97 7.52
N SER A 274 1.02 -16.09 6.26
CA SER A 274 0.77 -14.95 5.36
C SER A 274 -0.28 -14.01 5.94
N PHE A 275 -1.39 -14.58 6.45
CA PHE A 275 -2.43 -13.81 7.11
C PHE A 275 -1.91 -13.07 8.35
N VAL A 276 -1.21 -13.76 9.28
CA VAL A 276 -0.63 -13.14 10.49
C VAL A 276 0.37 -12.04 10.13
N LEU A 277 1.24 -12.29 9.15
CA LEU A 277 2.20 -11.30 8.69
C LEU A 277 1.51 -10.05 8.08
N GLY A 278 0.44 -10.25 7.30
CA GLY A 278 -0.35 -9.18 6.70
C GLY A 278 -1.00 -8.29 7.75
N ILE A 279 -1.68 -8.88 8.75
CA ILE A 279 -2.32 -8.13 9.83
C ILE A 279 -1.27 -7.42 10.69
N HIS A 280 -0.11 -8.05 10.92
CA HIS A 280 0.97 -7.43 11.66
C HIS A 280 1.55 -6.22 10.92
N ASN A 281 1.80 -6.35 9.62
CA ASN A 281 2.30 -5.25 8.82
C ASN A 281 1.33 -4.05 8.81
N TYR A 282 0.04 -4.31 8.70
CA TYR A 282 -0.97 -3.25 8.70
C TYR A 282 -1.10 -2.56 10.06
N PHE A 283 -1.28 -3.32 11.15
CA PHE A 283 -1.56 -2.75 12.47
C PHE A 283 -0.32 -2.36 13.27
N SER A 284 0.91 -2.72 12.83
CA SER A 284 2.15 -2.35 13.52
C SER A 284 2.34 -0.85 13.73
N ARG A 285 1.59 0.01 13.02
CA ARG A 285 1.63 1.46 13.19
C ARG A 285 0.81 1.97 14.40
N ALA A 286 -0.02 1.13 15.01
CA ALA A 286 -0.77 1.52 16.20
C ALA A 286 0.15 1.52 17.43
N THR A 287 0.09 2.55 18.26
CA THR A 287 1.01 2.72 19.38
C THR A 287 0.84 1.65 20.45
N HIS A 288 -0.38 1.13 20.64
CA HIS A 288 -0.71 0.10 21.64
C HIS A 288 -0.97 -1.28 21.02
N VAL A 289 -0.49 -1.51 19.80
CA VAL A 289 -0.72 -2.75 19.05
C VAL A 289 -0.30 -4.00 19.83
N ASN A 290 0.80 -3.94 20.59
CA ASN A 290 1.31 -5.07 21.36
C ASN A 290 0.33 -5.54 22.44
N ILE A 291 -0.28 -4.61 23.18
CA ILE A 291 -1.24 -4.93 24.25
C ILE A 291 -2.49 -5.57 23.64
N GLU A 292 -3.00 -5.00 22.54
CA GLU A 292 -4.21 -5.50 21.91
C GLU A 292 -4.04 -6.85 21.23
N PHE A 293 -2.92 -7.07 20.53
CA PHE A 293 -2.63 -8.38 19.94
C PHE A 293 -2.28 -9.43 21.00
N SER A 294 -1.71 -9.04 22.14
CA SER A 294 -1.53 -9.95 23.28
C SER A 294 -2.87 -10.42 23.84
N ARG A 295 -3.84 -9.49 23.99
CA ARG A 295 -5.22 -9.84 24.37
C ARG A 295 -5.90 -10.72 23.31
N LEU A 296 -5.76 -10.37 22.03
CA LEU A 296 -6.31 -11.17 20.92
C LEU A 296 -5.73 -12.59 20.91
N ALA A 297 -4.42 -12.72 21.11
CA ALA A 297 -3.75 -14.02 21.17
C ALA A 297 -4.21 -14.85 22.38
N TYR A 298 -4.36 -14.21 23.55
CA TYR A 298 -4.90 -14.86 24.75
C TYR A 298 -6.31 -15.42 24.49
N ASP A 299 -7.18 -14.61 23.89
CA ASP A 299 -8.56 -14.94 23.54
C ASP A 299 -8.71 -16.15 22.61
N VAL A 300 -7.74 -16.39 21.73
CA VAL A 300 -7.75 -17.53 20.80
C VAL A 300 -6.87 -18.67 21.25
N ARG A 301 -6.03 -18.49 22.28
CA ARG A 301 -5.01 -19.44 22.74
C ARG A 301 -5.59 -20.83 22.98
N THR A 302 -6.65 -20.91 23.80
CA THR A 302 -7.30 -22.18 24.15
C THR A 302 -7.87 -22.87 22.93
N PHE A 303 -8.47 -22.11 22.01
CA PHE A 303 -9.02 -22.64 20.77
C PHE A 303 -7.93 -23.20 19.85
N ILE A 304 -6.84 -22.45 19.66
CA ILE A 304 -5.69 -22.88 18.84
C ILE A 304 -5.09 -24.15 19.43
N TYR A 305 -4.85 -24.16 20.74
CA TYR A 305 -4.26 -25.32 21.41
C TYR A 305 -5.13 -26.57 21.24
N ASN A 306 -6.43 -26.46 21.52
CA ASN A 306 -7.34 -27.61 21.42
C ASN A 306 -7.52 -28.11 19.98
N CYS A 307 -7.44 -27.22 18.98
CA CYS A 307 -7.53 -27.62 17.58
C CYS A 307 -6.24 -28.25 17.07
N LEU A 308 -5.08 -27.74 17.49
CA LEU A 308 -3.80 -28.10 16.89
C LEU A 308 -3.00 -29.14 17.68
N LYS A 309 -3.34 -29.43 18.95
CA LYS A 309 -2.62 -30.40 19.79
C LYS A 309 -2.53 -31.81 19.18
N SER A 310 -3.52 -32.22 18.37
CA SER A 310 -3.54 -33.54 17.73
C SER A 310 -2.84 -33.57 16.38
N VAL A 311 -2.58 -32.41 15.76
CA VAL A 311 -2.03 -32.32 14.38
C VAL A 311 -0.66 -31.65 14.31
N GLY A 312 -0.15 -31.11 15.41
CA GLY A 312 1.12 -30.41 15.45
C GLY A 312 1.78 -30.43 16.83
N LYS A 313 3.06 -30.08 16.87
CA LYS A 313 3.86 -30.01 18.10
C LYS A 313 3.92 -28.59 18.63
N TYR A 314 3.59 -28.40 19.91
CA TYR A 314 3.67 -27.09 20.56
C TYR A 314 5.03 -26.92 21.25
N GLU A 315 5.95 -26.20 20.63
CA GLU A 315 7.35 -26.13 21.05
C GLU A 315 7.96 -24.75 20.79
N HIS A 316 9.16 -24.50 21.33
CA HIS A 316 9.94 -23.34 20.95
C HIS A 316 10.54 -23.57 19.55
N PRO A 317 10.53 -22.56 18.66
CA PRO A 317 11.21 -22.68 17.37
C PRO A 317 12.73 -22.70 17.56
N LEU A 318 13.31 -23.90 17.67
CA LEU A 318 14.76 -24.11 17.80
C LEU A 318 15.49 -23.76 16.50
N ASN A 319 15.02 -24.33 15.37
CA ASN A 319 15.56 -24.11 14.04
C ASN A 319 14.49 -23.60 13.05
N PRO A 320 13.96 -22.39 13.24
CA PRO A 320 12.90 -21.90 12.39
C PRO A 320 13.44 -21.42 11.03
N PRO A 321 12.61 -21.44 9.97
CA PRO A 321 12.99 -20.96 8.64
C PRO A 321 13.49 -19.50 8.67
N PRO A 322 14.33 -19.08 7.71
CA PRO A 322 14.83 -17.71 7.62
C PRO A 322 13.74 -16.64 7.67
N ALA A 323 12.59 -16.91 7.05
CA ALA A 323 11.43 -16.03 7.08
C ALA A 323 10.92 -15.78 8.51
N TYR A 324 10.88 -16.80 9.36
CA TYR A 324 10.47 -16.65 10.76
C TYR A 324 11.49 -15.80 11.53
N LYS A 325 12.78 -16.12 11.41
CA LYS A 325 13.88 -15.38 12.09
C LYS A 325 13.93 -13.90 11.71
N LYS A 326 13.50 -13.56 10.48
CA LYS A 326 13.42 -12.18 10.00
C LYS A 326 12.37 -11.35 10.74
N PHE A 327 11.25 -11.96 11.12
CA PHE A 327 10.09 -11.22 11.65
C PHE A 327 9.88 -11.42 13.15
N TYR A 328 10.25 -12.58 13.71
CA TYR A 328 9.90 -12.99 15.07
C TYR A 328 11.09 -13.54 15.85
N LYS A 329 11.04 -13.39 17.17
CA LYS A 329 12.02 -14.03 18.07
C LYS A 329 11.54 -15.43 18.45
N SER A 330 12.47 -16.38 18.62
CA SER A 330 12.15 -17.74 19.09
C SER A 330 11.75 -17.86 20.57
N GLY A 331 11.50 -16.73 21.25
CA GLY A 331 11.16 -16.73 22.68
C GLY A 331 9.74 -17.21 22.99
N TYR A 332 8.86 -17.29 21.98
CA TYR A 332 7.48 -17.76 22.15
C TYR A 332 7.35 -19.22 21.69
N ARG A 333 6.64 -20.04 22.48
CA ARG A 333 6.17 -21.35 22.01
C ARG A 333 5.11 -21.13 20.93
N THR A 334 5.19 -21.93 19.88
CA THR A 334 4.21 -21.94 18.78
C THR A 334 3.99 -23.37 18.29
N PHE A 335 2.97 -23.57 17.47
CA PHE A 335 2.72 -24.85 16.83
C PHE A 335 3.62 -25.02 15.60
N LYS A 336 4.22 -26.21 15.49
CA LYS A 336 4.85 -26.73 14.29
C LYS A 336 3.88 -27.72 13.64
N VAL A 337 3.37 -27.38 12.45
CA VAL A 337 2.46 -28.22 11.66
C VAL A 337 3.11 -28.47 10.30
N ALA A 338 3.19 -29.73 9.87
CA ALA A 338 3.82 -30.12 8.60
C ALA A 338 5.19 -29.46 8.38
N ASN A 339 6.05 -29.50 9.41
CA ASN A 339 7.38 -28.87 9.44
C ASN A 339 7.43 -27.33 9.30
N VAL A 340 6.29 -26.64 9.37
CA VAL A 340 6.21 -25.17 9.35
C VAL A 340 5.83 -24.66 10.74
N TYR A 341 6.62 -23.73 11.28
CA TYR A 341 6.27 -23.01 12.51
C TYR A 341 5.23 -21.93 12.21
N LEU A 342 4.14 -21.92 12.98
CA LEU A 342 3.12 -20.88 12.88
C LEU A 342 3.63 -19.57 13.49
N PHE A 343 3.31 -18.45 12.84
CA PHE A 343 3.70 -17.12 13.30
C PHE A 343 2.93 -16.73 14.57
N PRO A 344 3.62 -16.25 15.61
CA PRO A 344 3.00 -15.87 16.87
C PRO A 344 2.12 -14.62 16.69
N ILE A 345 0.84 -14.72 17.06
CA ILE A 345 -0.12 -13.60 16.92
C ILE A 345 0.29 -12.41 17.83
N ALA A 346 0.82 -12.68 19.02
CA ALA A 346 1.16 -11.66 20.02
C ALA A 346 2.49 -10.93 19.75
N ASP A 347 3.43 -11.52 18.99
CA ASP A 347 4.77 -10.96 18.78
C ASP A 347 4.74 -9.86 17.70
N ILE A 348 4.09 -8.76 18.04
CA ILE A 348 4.05 -7.55 17.22
C ILE A 348 4.72 -6.40 17.93
N LYS A 349 5.52 -5.66 17.17
CA LYS A 349 6.19 -4.44 17.63
C LYS A 349 5.62 -3.22 16.92
N THR A 350 5.42 -2.17 17.70
CA THR A 350 5.06 -0.86 17.20
C THR A 350 6.17 -0.33 16.30
N LYS A 351 5.81 0.13 15.11
CA LYS A 351 6.68 0.87 14.19
C LYS A 351 6.12 2.28 14.04
N ASN A 352 6.98 3.30 14.17
CA ASN A 352 6.55 4.70 14.05
C ASN A 352 5.90 4.96 12.69
N ALA A 353 4.73 5.59 12.68
CA ALA A 353 4.09 6.02 11.45
C ALA A 353 4.81 7.29 10.95
N MET A 354 5.46 7.20 9.79
CA MET A 354 6.10 8.34 9.14
C MET A 354 5.19 8.90 8.08
N ASN A 355 5.16 10.22 7.93
CA ASN A 355 4.41 10.84 6.85
C ASN A 355 5.21 10.74 5.54
N PHE A 356 4.50 10.77 4.42
CA PHE A 356 5.10 10.76 3.08
C PHE A 356 5.70 12.14 2.76
N SER A 357 6.85 12.13 2.06
CA SER A 357 7.48 13.35 1.56
C SER A 357 6.73 13.86 0.34
N GLN A 358 6.26 15.11 0.40
CA GLN A 358 5.47 15.73 -0.67
C GLN A 358 6.27 16.01 -1.95
N HIS A 359 7.60 15.88 -1.91
CA HIS A 359 8.47 16.04 -3.08
C HIS A 359 8.55 14.78 -3.95
N ILE A 360 8.07 13.64 -3.45
CA ILE A 360 8.12 12.37 -4.15
C ILE A 360 6.88 12.27 -5.06
N SER A 361 7.09 12.03 -6.36
CA SER A 361 6.01 11.86 -7.33
C SER A 361 6.48 10.98 -8.49
N PRO A 362 5.67 10.01 -8.97
CA PRO A 362 6.02 9.22 -10.15
C PRO A 362 5.92 10.02 -11.46
N TYR A 363 5.27 11.19 -11.44
CA TYR A 363 4.94 11.94 -12.66
C TYR A 363 5.96 13.03 -13.00
N THR A 364 6.65 13.61 -12.01
CA THR A 364 7.68 14.65 -12.23
C THR A 364 9.07 14.04 -12.32
N VAL A 365 10.00 14.69 -13.04
CA VAL A 365 11.40 14.22 -13.15
C VAL A 365 12.07 14.24 -11.78
N GLU A 366 12.03 15.38 -11.08
CA GLU A 366 12.56 15.52 -9.71
C GLU A 366 11.94 14.52 -8.72
N GLY A 367 10.62 14.29 -8.83
CA GLY A 367 9.91 13.35 -7.99
C GLY A 367 10.37 11.92 -8.23
N ARG A 368 10.57 11.53 -9.49
CA ARG A 368 11.11 10.23 -9.87
C ARG A 368 12.55 10.08 -9.43
N GLU A 369 13.38 11.11 -9.54
CA GLU A 369 14.74 11.08 -9.01
C GLU A 369 14.76 10.78 -7.51
N HIS A 370 13.85 11.35 -6.72
CA HIS A 370 13.75 11.00 -5.30
C HIS A 370 13.28 9.57 -5.04
N ILE A 371 12.41 9.00 -5.89
CA ILE A 371 12.01 7.58 -5.81
C ILE A 371 13.22 6.69 -6.15
N HIS A 372 13.92 7.04 -7.22
CA HIS A 372 15.04 6.29 -7.75
C HIS A 372 16.37 6.66 -7.10
N LYS A 373 16.42 7.58 -6.12
CA LYS A 373 17.65 7.92 -5.39
C LYS A 373 18.26 6.71 -4.66
N GLN A 374 17.43 5.69 -4.39
CA GLN A 374 17.86 4.40 -3.84
C GLN A 374 18.37 3.41 -4.91
N LEU A 375 18.05 3.65 -6.19
CA LEU A 375 18.69 2.99 -7.33
C LEU A 375 19.97 3.77 -7.67
N ARG A 376 21.09 3.07 -7.75
CA ARG A 376 22.35 3.70 -8.15
C ARG A 376 22.24 4.15 -9.62
N VAL A 377 22.87 5.28 -9.97
CA VAL A 377 22.76 5.93 -11.30
C VAL A 377 23.21 5.02 -12.44
N ASP A 378 24.26 4.22 -12.19
CA ASP A 378 24.73 3.15 -13.07
C ASP A 378 23.63 2.13 -13.38
N ILE A 379 22.87 1.69 -12.38
CA ILE A 379 21.76 0.72 -12.57
C ILE A 379 20.64 1.33 -13.41
N GLN A 380 20.29 2.60 -13.19
CA GLN A 380 19.24 3.27 -13.95
C GLN A 380 19.58 3.35 -15.45
N PHE A 381 20.83 3.66 -15.78
CA PHE A 381 21.30 3.67 -17.17
C PHE A 381 21.18 2.29 -17.82
N GLN A 382 21.63 1.23 -17.12
CA GLN A 382 21.53 -0.14 -17.63
C GLN A 382 20.07 -0.60 -17.78
N ILE A 383 19.18 -0.24 -16.85
CA ILE A 383 17.74 -0.50 -16.98
C ILE A 383 17.16 0.17 -18.22
N SER A 384 17.54 1.43 -18.51
CA SER A 384 17.07 2.13 -19.70
C SER A 384 17.50 1.42 -21.00
N LEU A 385 18.72 0.90 -21.04
CA LEU A 385 19.20 0.08 -22.16
C LEU A 385 18.42 -1.24 -22.28
N LEU A 386 18.17 -1.93 -21.17
CA LEU A 386 17.36 -3.16 -21.15
C LEU A 386 15.92 -2.92 -21.62
N MET A 387 15.32 -1.79 -21.24
CA MET A 387 13.97 -1.39 -21.70
C MET A 387 13.90 -1.14 -23.20
N LYS A 388 14.98 -0.61 -23.81
CA LYS A 388 15.08 -0.38 -25.25
C LYS A 388 15.42 -1.66 -26.02
N SER A 389 16.00 -2.66 -25.36
CA SER A 389 16.32 -3.94 -25.98
C SER A 389 15.03 -4.72 -26.26
N THR A 390 14.87 -5.21 -27.49
CA THR A 390 13.74 -6.05 -27.89
C THR A 390 14.24 -7.45 -28.25
N ILE A 391 13.60 -8.49 -27.69
CA ILE A 391 13.88 -9.88 -28.01
C ILE A 391 12.61 -10.46 -28.66
N PRO A 392 12.53 -10.53 -30.00
CA PRO A 392 11.29 -10.87 -30.71
C PRO A 392 10.68 -12.23 -30.33
N THR A 393 11.50 -13.17 -29.86
CA THR A 393 11.08 -14.53 -29.49
C THR A 393 10.54 -14.65 -28.05
N ARG A 394 10.41 -13.54 -27.31
CA ARG A 394 10.04 -13.54 -25.89
C ARG A 394 8.73 -12.81 -25.63
N SER A 395 8.04 -13.24 -24.59
CA SER A 395 6.77 -12.65 -24.16
C SER A 395 6.98 -11.26 -23.54
N VAL A 396 5.90 -10.47 -23.50
CA VAL A 396 5.90 -9.17 -22.79
C VAL A 396 6.18 -9.37 -21.30
N GLU A 397 5.63 -10.44 -20.71
CA GLU A 397 5.88 -10.81 -19.31
C GLU A 397 7.36 -11.06 -19.04
N TYR A 398 8.04 -11.81 -19.91
CA TYR A 398 9.48 -12.06 -19.80
C TYR A 398 10.26 -10.73 -19.82
N MET A 399 9.93 -9.83 -20.74
CA MET A 399 10.62 -8.54 -20.89
C MET A 399 10.48 -7.68 -19.63
N ASP A 400 9.27 -7.59 -19.07
CA ASP A 400 8.99 -6.80 -17.87
C ASP A 400 9.62 -7.41 -16.59
N ASN A 401 9.48 -8.73 -16.43
CA ASN A 401 10.05 -9.44 -15.29
C ASN A 401 11.59 -9.44 -15.32
N ARG A 402 12.22 -9.47 -16.51
CA ARG A 402 13.68 -9.33 -16.68
C ARG A 402 14.19 -8.00 -16.09
N ILE A 403 13.54 -6.89 -16.42
CA ILE A 403 13.90 -5.55 -15.91
C ILE A 403 13.71 -5.51 -14.40
N SER A 404 12.56 -6.00 -13.92
CA SER A 404 12.25 -6.06 -12.50
C SER A 404 13.29 -6.87 -11.71
N ARG A 405 13.74 -8.01 -12.27
CA ARG A 405 14.74 -8.88 -11.62
C ARG A 405 16.12 -8.24 -11.61
N TYR A 406 16.52 -7.59 -12.69
CA TYR A 406 17.78 -6.84 -12.78
C TYR A 406 17.83 -5.70 -11.74
N SER A 407 16.75 -4.93 -11.63
CA SER A 407 16.57 -3.89 -10.62
C SER A 407 16.65 -4.45 -9.19
N MET A 408 15.92 -5.54 -8.90
CA MET A 408 15.94 -6.21 -7.59
C MET A 408 17.34 -6.66 -7.17
N LYS A 409 18.15 -7.11 -8.13
CA LYS A 409 19.52 -7.59 -7.91
C LYS A 409 20.57 -6.51 -8.02
N MET A 410 20.17 -5.24 -8.18
CA MET A 410 21.08 -4.12 -8.32
C MET A 410 22.10 -4.34 -9.45
N GLY A 411 21.65 -4.96 -10.54
CA GLY A 411 22.48 -5.31 -11.69
C GLY A 411 23.49 -6.44 -11.48
N GLN A 412 23.49 -7.11 -10.33
CA GLN A 412 24.44 -8.19 -10.04
C GLN A 412 23.97 -9.54 -10.60
N CYS A 413 24.93 -10.29 -11.14
CA CYS A 413 24.75 -11.69 -11.51
C CYS A 413 24.37 -12.52 -10.27
N GLU A 414 23.29 -13.29 -10.32
CA GLU A 414 22.83 -14.07 -9.17
C GLU A 414 23.78 -15.21 -8.79
N ILE A 415 24.60 -15.65 -9.73
CA ILE A 415 25.60 -16.70 -9.54
C ILE A 415 26.94 -16.10 -9.09
N THR A 416 27.54 -15.23 -9.90
CA THR A 416 28.90 -14.69 -9.66
C THR A 416 28.93 -13.46 -8.75
N GLY A 417 27.83 -12.73 -8.59
CA GLY A 417 27.77 -11.48 -7.81
C GLY A 417 28.36 -10.26 -8.51
N ILE A 418 28.97 -10.44 -9.69
CA ILE A 418 29.58 -9.37 -10.49
C ILE A 418 28.47 -8.49 -11.08
N PHE A 419 28.72 -7.19 -11.15
CA PHE A 419 27.84 -6.24 -11.81
C PHE A 419 27.83 -6.47 -13.33
N LEU A 420 26.65 -6.59 -13.92
CA LEU A 420 26.46 -6.87 -15.34
C LEU A 420 25.99 -5.62 -16.07
N GLN A 421 26.68 -5.26 -17.16
CA GLN A 421 26.16 -4.27 -18.10
C GLN A 421 25.03 -4.89 -18.95
N ALA A 422 24.16 -4.05 -19.51
CA ALA A 422 22.98 -4.50 -20.25
C ALA A 422 23.32 -5.40 -21.45
N SER A 423 24.50 -5.25 -22.05
CA SER A 423 25.05 -6.13 -23.10
C SER A 423 25.27 -7.56 -22.62
N ASP A 424 25.65 -7.72 -21.36
CA ASP A 424 26.12 -8.99 -20.79
C ASP A 424 25.02 -9.70 -19.99
N VAL A 425 23.91 -9.00 -19.75
CA VAL A 425 22.74 -9.48 -19.03
C VAL A 425 21.98 -10.51 -19.87
N HIS A 426 22.09 -11.76 -19.44
CA HIS A 426 21.20 -12.82 -19.88
C HIS A 426 20.18 -13.16 -18.79
N CYS A 427 18.93 -13.38 -19.19
CA CYS A 427 17.86 -13.75 -18.27
C CYS A 427 17.50 -15.22 -18.47
N HIS A 428 17.87 -16.03 -17.49
CA HIS A 428 17.75 -17.48 -17.50
C HIS A 428 16.52 -17.94 -16.71
N HIS A 429 15.87 -18.97 -17.21
CA HIS A 429 14.79 -19.67 -16.51
C HIS A 429 15.37 -20.72 -15.57
N TYR A 430 15.14 -20.56 -14.27
CA TYR A 430 15.64 -21.47 -13.23
C TYR A 430 15.11 -22.91 -13.42
N ILE A 431 13.84 -23.04 -13.80
CA ILE A 431 13.27 -24.25 -14.39
C ILE A 431 13.07 -23.96 -15.87
N PRO A 432 13.71 -24.69 -16.79
CA PRO A 432 13.53 -24.50 -18.23
C PRO A 432 12.07 -24.63 -18.68
N LEU A 433 11.70 -23.89 -19.74
CA LEU A 433 10.33 -23.91 -20.29
C LEU A 433 9.86 -25.32 -20.68
N HIS A 434 10.75 -26.13 -21.27
CA HIS A 434 10.44 -27.52 -21.65
C HIS A 434 10.24 -28.46 -20.46
N LEU A 435 10.66 -28.06 -19.25
CA LEU A 435 10.45 -28.79 -18.00
C LEU A 435 9.32 -28.18 -17.14
N GLY A 436 8.42 -27.39 -17.76
CA GLY A 436 7.27 -26.80 -17.09
C GLY A 436 7.55 -25.46 -16.39
N GLY A 437 8.68 -24.81 -16.69
CA GLY A 437 8.94 -23.44 -16.25
C GLY A 437 8.09 -22.40 -16.99
N ASP A 438 7.92 -21.23 -16.39
CA ASP A 438 7.18 -20.09 -16.93
C ASP A 438 8.03 -18.80 -16.98
N ASP A 439 7.48 -17.73 -17.56
CA ASP A 439 8.12 -16.40 -17.61
C ASP A 439 7.91 -15.57 -16.33
N SER A 440 7.48 -16.22 -15.24
CA SER A 440 7.18 -15.54 -13.99
C SER A 440 8.45 -14.96 -13.34
N PHE A 441 8.29 -13.84 -12.64
CA PHE A 441 9.38 -13.19 -11.89
C PHE A 441 10.17 -14.14 -10.97
N ASN A 442 9.50 -15.16 -10.41
CA ASN A 442 10.11 -16.11 -9.49
C ASN A 442 10.98 -17.15 -10.21
N ASN A 443 10.69 -17.46 -11.48
CA ASN A 443 11.46 -18.40 -12.28
C ASN A 443 12.64 -17.74 -13.00
N LEU A 444 12.62 -16.42 -13.22
CA LEU A 444 13.67 -15.71 -13.94
C LEU A 444 14.88 -15.35 -13.06
N ARG A 445 16.08 -15.44 -13.65
CA ARG A 445 17.37 -15.16 -13.00
C ARG A 445 18.27 -14.32 -13.90
N ILE A 446 18.92 -13.32 -13.32
CA ILE A 446 19.88 -12.47 -14.05
C ILE A 446 21.28 -13.06 -13.90
N ILE A 447 21.88 -13.44 -15.04
CA ILE A 447 23.21 -14.04 -15.09
C ILE A 447 24.02 -13.50 -16.28
N HIS A 448 25.34 -13.66 -16.22
CA HIS A 448 26.22 -13.35 -17.35
C HIS A 448 25.94 -14.31 -18.52
N LYS A 449 26.10 -13.83 -19.77
CA LYS A 449 25.93 -14.65 -20.98
C LYS A 449 26.77 -15.94 -20.95
N ASP A 450 28.04 -15.85 -20.55
CA ASP A 450 28.91 -17.04 -20.48
C ASP A 450 28.51 -18.01 -19.38
N ILE A 451 27.97 -17.50 -18.27
CA ILE A 451 27.43 -18.32 -17.18
C ILE A 451 26.18 -19.05 -17.65
N HIS A 452 25.31 -18.39 -18.41
CA HIS A 452 24.16 -19.05 -19.03
C HIS A 452 24.59 -20.19 -19.95
N MET A 453 25.57 -19.94 -20.81
CA MET A 453 26.12 -20.97 -21.69
C MET A 453 26.75 -22.10 -20.88
N ALA A 454 27.49 -21.81 -19.81
CA ALA A 454 28.08 -22.80 -18.93
C ALA A 454 27.04 -23.67 -18.20
N ILE A 455 25.83 -23.16 -17.92
CA ILE A 455 24.75 -23.97 -17.35
C ILE A 455 24.28 -25.02 -18.36
N HIS A 456 24.12 -24.66 -19.63
CA HIS A 456 23.55 -25.56 -20.64
C HIS A 456 24.59 -26.40 -21.41
N GLN A 457 25.89 -26.09 -21.27
CA GLN A 457 26.95 -26.81 -21.96
C GLN A 457 27.21 -28.19 -21.34
N THR A 458 27.49 -29.19 -22.18
CA THR A 458 27.87 -30.55 -21.75
C THR A 458 29.39 -30.78 -21.79
N ASN A 459 30.10 -30.15 -22.73
CA ASN A 459 31.55 -30.28 -22.87
C ASN A 459 32.31 -29.55 -21.73
N GLN A 460 33.04 -30.31 -20.92
CA GLN A 460 33.80 -29.82 -19.76
C GLN A 460 34.92 -28.83 -20.11
N GLN A 461 35.62 -28.99 -21.25
CA GLN A 461 36.67 -28.04 -21.67
C GLN A 461 36.08 -26.68 -22.03
N ALA A 462 34.94 -26.68 -22.74
CA ALA A 462 34.24 -25.45 -23.11
C ALA A 462 33.62 -24.74 -21.89
N ILE A 463 33.18 -25.50 -20.88
CA ILE A 463 32.74 -24.94 -19.59
C ILE A 463 33.91 -24.25 -18.88
N LYS A 464 35.06 -24.93 -18.76
CA LYS A 464 36.25 -24.37 -18.10
C LYS A 464 36.73 -23.09 -18.76
N SER A 465 36.79 -23.05 -20.10
CA SER A 465 37.17 -21.86 -20.84
C SER A 465 36.24 -20.67 -20.55
N ARG A 466 34.92 -20.87 -20.53
CA ARG A 466 33.94 -19.82 -20.25
C ARG A 466 33.89 -19.37 -18.79
N LEU A 467 34.34 -20.23 -17.89
CA LEU A 467 34.42 -19.92 -16.48
C LEU A 467 35.78 -19.34 -16.08
N MET A 468 36.78 -19.26 -16.96
CA MET A 468 38.14 -18.78 -16.60
C MET A 468 38.11 -17.44 -15.86
N ASP A 469 37.27 -16.50 -16.30
CA ASP A 469 37.16 -15.17 -15.69
C ASP A 469 36.33 -15.13 -14.39
N PHE A 470 35.69 -16.26 -14.02
CA PHE A 470 34.71 -16.36 -12.94
C PHE A 470 34.99 -17.48 -11.92
N ALA A 471 35.92 -18.40 -12.21
CA ALA A 471 36.03 -19.73 -11.58
C ALA A 471 36.81 -19.80 -10.25
N ASN A 472 37.38 -18.70 -9.75
CA ASN A 472 38.22 -18.76 -8.55
C ASN A 472 37.44 -18.92 -7.23
N ASP A 473 36.11 -18.93 -7.25
CA ASP A 473 35.27 -19.05 -6.05
C ASP A 473 34.42 -20.33 -6.06
N LYS A 474 34.69 -21.24 -5.11
CA LYS A 474 33.92 -22.48 -4.89
C LYS A 474 32.42 -22.21 -4.69
N SER A 475 32.04 -21.04 -4.17
CA SER A 475 30.65 -20.62 -4.01
C SER A 475 29.92 -20.49 -5.36
N VAL A 476 30.61 -19.99 -6.39
CA VAL A 476 30.08 -19.78 -7.74
C VAL A 476 29.79 -21.12 -8.40
N ILE A 477 30.74 -22.07 -8.33
CA ILE A 477 30.59 -23.43 -8.88
C ILE A 477 29.42 -24.16 -8.20
N ASN A 478 29.33 -24.08 -6.86
CA ASN A 478 28.23 -24.69 -6.11
C ASN A 478 26.86 -24.13 -6.52
N LYS A 479 26.75 -22.82 -6.74
CA LYS A 479 25.51 -22.22 -7.27
C LYS A 479 25.24 -22.67 -8.70
N LEU A 480 26.25 -22.68 -9.56
CA LEU A 480 26.10 -23.09 -10.95
C LEU A 480 25.63 -24.54 -11.08
N ASN A 481 26.17 -25.45 -10.25
CA ASN A 481 25.74 -26.84 -10.19
C ASN A 481 24.27 -27.00 -9.77
N LYS A 482 23.77 -26.18 -8.83
CA LYS A 482 22.33 -26.19 -8.48
C LYS A 482 21.43 -25.84 -9.67
N TYR A 483 21.89 -24.97 -10.57
CA TYR A 483 21.13 -24.58 -11.75
C TYR A 483 21.22 -25.66 -12.84
N ARG A 484 22.39 -26.28 -13.00
CA ARG A 484 22.59 -27.43 -13.89
C ARG A 484 21.71 -28.62 -13.48
N GLU A 485 21.64 -28.92 -12.19
CA GLU A 485 20.76 -29.96 -11.64
C GLU A 485 19.29 -29.69 -12.00
N LYS A 486 18.83 -28.44 -11.92
CA LYS A 486 17.46 -28.05 -12.32
C LYS A 486 17.21 -28.14 -13.83
N CYS A 487 18.28 -28.12 -14.63
CA CYS A 487 18.22 -28.37 -16.06
C CYS A 487 18.41 -29.86 -16.42
N GLY A 488 18.55 -30.76 -15.44
CA GLY A 488 18.81 -32.18 -15.67
C GLY A 488 20.23 -32.49 -16.15
N LEU A 489 21.20 -31.61 -15.88
CA LEU A 489 22.58 -31.74 -16.34
C LEU A 489 23.54 -32.10 -15.19
N GLU A 490 24.62 -32.81 -15.53
CA GLU A 490 25.64 -33.23 -14.57
C GLU A 490 26.38 -32.05 -13.93
N SER A 491 26.75 -32.23 -12.66
CA SER A 491 27.54 -31.24 -11.90
C SER A 491 28.98 -31.17 -12.39
N ILE A 492 29.54 -29.96 -12.39
CA ILE A 492 30.95 -29.69 -12.68
C ILE A 492 31.75 -29.92 -11.40
N LYS A 493 32.89 -30.61 -11.52
CA LYS A 493 33.81 -30.89 -10.41
C LYS A 493 34.74 -29.73 -10.11
#